data_AF-A0A7X6T9W4-F1
#
_entry.id   AF-A0A7X6T9W4-F1
#
_cell.length_a   1.000
_cell.length_b   1.000
_cell.length_c   1.000
_cell.angle_alpha   90.00
_cell.angle_beta   90.00
_cell.angle_gamma   90.00
#
_symmetry.space_group_name_H-M   'P 1'
#
loop_
_entity.id
_entity.type
_entity.pdbx_description
1 polymer ?
#
loop_
_entity_poly.entity_id
_entity_poly.type
_entity_poly.pdbx_seq_one_letter_code
_entity_poly.pdbx_strand_id
1 'polypeptide(L)'
;MTKNEFLSTLAAELKRRTIADTDEIVSEYEQHFTFKMADGYSEEEIVAKLGDPVLIAAQFEPADSDPDKLRTKWMVRGAFVVAAVPVALFFLMLIVTAVTLMAFAMSFGALAVILFADINVYSLIPPMPYWNGAVFGIAAAALAVLLAVGCVYYVAFIRQLARAYGRLRHNLIASVSGTAPLPYLAVHPQLGGKINRRLRLAALLSFALCAISMLLGIIVAVLSTGTIEFWHAWNWFAMVMVR
;
A
#
# COMPACT_ATOMS: atom_id res chain seq x y z
N MET A 1 -32.28 -16.05 2.12
CA MET A 1 -31.05 -16.63 2.69
C MET A 1 -30.28 -15.52 3.35
N THR A 2 -29.71 -15.78 4.52
CA THR A 2 -28.78 -14.85 5.20
C THR A 2 -27.38 -14.94 4.58
N LYS A 3 -26.50 -13.96 4.83
CA LYS A 3 -25.11 -13.98 4.35
C LYS A 3 -24.40 -15.31 4.68
N ASN A 4 -24.57 -15.80 5.90
CA ASN A 4 -23.90 -17.01 6.37
C ASN A 4 -24.42 -18.27 5.66
N GLU A 5 -25.72 -18.35 5.38
CA GLU A 5 -26.31 -19.46 4.62
C GLU A 5 -25.83 -19.48 3.16
N PHE A 6 -25.67 -18.31 2.54
CA PHE A 6 -25.16 -18.21 1.17
C PHE A 6 -23.70 -18.67 1.08
N LEU A 7 -22.84 -18.16 1.97
CA LEU A 7 -21.43 -18.51 2.00
C LEU A 7 -21.19 -19.98 2.36
N SER A 8 -21.96 -20.55 3.29
CA SER A 8 -21.84 -21.96 3.64
C SER A 8 -22.27 -22.89 2.51
N THR A 9 -23.34 -22.53 1.78
CA THR A 9 -23.84 -23.30 0.64
C THR A 9 -22.87 -23.23 -0.53
N LEU A 10 -22.33 -22.04 -0.83
CA LEU A 10 -21.30 -21.85 -1.84
C LEU A 10 -20.03 -22.65 -1.51
N ALA A 11 -19.54 -22.57 -0.26
CA ALA A 11 -18.37 -23.33 0.19
C ALA A 11 -18.58 -24.85 0.07
N ALA A 12 -19.76 -25.35 0.42
CA ALA A 12 -20.11 -26.75 0.32
C ALA A 12 -20.16 -27.23 -1.14
N GLU A 13 -20.76 -26.43 -2.04
CA GLU A 13 -20.82 -26.74 -3.48
C GLU A 13 -19.45 -26.69 -4.15
N LEU A 14 -18.61 -25.70 -3.80
CA LEU A 14 -17.25 -25.59 -4.32
C LEU A 14 -16.35 -26.74 -3.85
N LYS A 15 -16.48 -27.17 -2.57
CA LYS A 15 -15.81 -28.36 -2.03
C LYS A 15 -16.31 -29.65 -2.67
N ARG A 16 -17.63 -29.80 -2.87
CA ARG A 16 -18.22 -30.98 -3.54
C ARG A 16 -17.70 -31.14 -4.97
N ARG A 17 -17.43 -30.02 -5.65
CA ARG A 17 -16.93 -29.98 -7.04
C ARG A 17 -15.39 -29.96 -7.15
N THR A 18 -14.66 -30.10 -6.05
CA THR A 18 -13.18 -30.19 -6.00
C THR A 18 -12.46 -28.98 -6.61
N ILE A 19 -12.98 -27.77 -6.40
CA ILE A 19 -12.39 -26.53 -6.92
C ILE A 19 -11.23 -26.09 -6.00
N ALA A 20 -10.03 -25.92 -6.58
CA ALA A 20 -8.80 -25.65 -5.83
C ALA A 20 -8.82 -24.35 -5.02
N ASP A 21 -9.60 -23.34 -5.43
CA ASP A 21 -9.61 -21.99 -4.86
C ASP A 21 -10.80 -21.72 -3.92
N THR A 22 -11.38 -22.76 -3.31
CA THR A 22 -12.65 -22.67 -2.56
C THR A 22 -12.63 -21.63 -1.43
N ASP A 23 -11.62 -21.64 -0.56
CA ASP A 23 -11.58 -20.75 0.62
C ASP A 23 -11.36 -19.28 0.22
N GLU A 24 -10.65 -19.04 -0.90
CA GLU A 24 -10.41 -17.70 -1.43
C GLU A 24 -11.68 -17.12 -2.09
N ILE A 25 -12.42 -17.94 -2.82
CA ILE A 25 -13.71 -17.57 -3.41
C ILE A 25 -14.71 -17.19 -2.30
N VAL A 26 -14.81 -17.99 -1.24
CA VAL A 26 -15.74 -17.74 -0.12
C VAL A 26 -15.39 -16.43 0.60
N SER A 27 -14.10 -16.17 0.85
CA SER A 27 -13.65 -14.92 1.48
C SER A 27 -13.96 -13.67 0.63
N GLU A 28 -13.93 -13.78 -0.69
CA GLU A 28 -14.25 -12.67 -1.60
C GLU A 28 -15.75 -12.34 -1.61
N TYR A 29 -16.61 -13.36 -1.62
CA TYR A 29 -18.05 -13.14 -1.45
C TYR A 29 -18.34 -12.50 -0.09
N GLU A 30 -17.63 -12.92 0.96
CA GLU A 30 -17.74 -12.31 2.28
C GLU A 30 -17.41 -10.81 2.26
N GLN A 31 -16.32 -10.43 1.60
CA GLN A 31 -15.93 -9.03 1.42
C GLN A 31 -16.94 -8.24 0.59
N HIS A 32 -17.51 -8.83 -0.46
CA HIS A 32 -18.56 -8.21 -1.25
C HIS A 32 -19.81 -7.91 -0.42
N PHE A 33 -20.23 -8.85 0.43
CA PHE A 33 -21.31 -8.62 1.39
C PHE A 33 -21.00 -7.47 2.34
N THR A 34 -19.80 -7.44 2.94
CA THR A 34 -19.39 -6.35 3.84
C THR A 34 -19.37 -5.00 3.16
N PHE A 35 -18.95 -4.93 1.89
CA PHE A 35 -18.93 -3.69 1.11
C PHE A 35 -20.34 -3.20 0.78
N LYS A 36 -21.23 -4.09 0.31
CA LYS A 36 -22.61 -3.74 -0.02
C LYS A 36 -23.46 -3.40 1.19
N MET A 37 -23.22 -4.04 2.34
CA MET A 37 -23.85 -3.66 3.61
C MET A 37 -23.39 -2.27 4.07
N ALA A 38 -22.12 -1.91 3.84
CA ALA A 38 -21.63 -0.57 4.15
C ALA A 38 -22.24 0.52 3.25
N ASP A 39 -22.65 0.16 2.03
CA ASP A 39 -23.41 1.02 1.11
C ASP A 39 -24.92 1.11 1.47
N GLY A 40 -25.38 0.42 2.52
CA GLY A 40 -26.75 0.48 3.03
C GLY A 40 -27.72 -0.56 2.44
N TYR A 41 -27.23 -1.54 1.66
CA TYR A 41 -28.05 -2.64 1.15
C TYR A 41 -28.31 -3.71 2.23
N SER A 42 -29.52 -4.28 2.25
CA SER A 42 -29.85 -5.41 3.12
C SER A 42 -29.24 -6.72 2.59
N GLU A 43 -29.03 -7.70 3.47
CA GLU A 43 -28.43 -8.99 3.09
C GLU A 43 -29.29 -9.72 2.05
N GLU A 44 -30.61 -9.60 2.14
CA GLU A 44 -31.57 -10.22 1.24
C GLU A 44 -31.50 -9.64 -0.18
N GLU A 45 -31.30 -8.33 -0.31
CA GLU A 45 -31.14 -7.66 -1.62
C GLU A 45 -29.81 -8.03 -2.29
N ILE A 46 -28.76 -8.22 -1.49
CA ILE A 46 -27.46 -8.66 -1.99
C ILE A 46 -27.56 -10.08 -2.52
N VAL A 47 -28.19 -11.01 -1.78
CA VAL A 47 -28.43 -12.38 -2.25
C VAL A 47 -29.28 -12.41 -3.51
N ALA A 48 -30.36 -11.63 -3.57
CA ALA A 48 -31.23 -11.56 -4.74
C ALA A 48 -30.49 -11.06 -6.01
N LYS A 49 -29.51 -10.17 -5.85
CA LYS A 49 -28.64 -9.71 -6.94
C LYS A 49 -27.55 -10.70 -7.32
N LEU A 50 -27.03 -11.47 -6.36
CA LEU A 50 -25.98 -12.47 -6.60
C LEU A 50 -26.54 -13.72 -7.30
N GLY A 51 -27.79 -14.10 -7.02
CA GLY A 51 -28.44 -15.26 -7.62
C GLY A 51 -28.16 -16.57 -6.87
N ASP A 52 -28.26 -17.69 -7.57
CA ASP A 52 -28.17 -19.03 -6.96
C ASP A 52 -26.71 -19.49 -6.75
N PRO A 53 -26.28 -19.78 -5.51
CA PRO A 53 -24.92 -20.23 -5.22
C PRO A 53 -24.54 -21.55 -5.91
N VAL A 54 -25.52 -22.41 -6.26
CA VAL A 54 -25.28 -23.68 -6.96
C VAL A 54 -24.89 -23.43 -8.42
N LEU A 55 -25.54 -22.46 -9.09
CA LEU A 55 -25.20 -22.06 -10.45
C LEU A 55 -23.85 -21.35 -10.53
N ILE A 56 -23.51 -20.56 -9.51
CA ILE A 56 -22.20 -19.93 -9.39
C ILE A 56 -21.11 -21.01 -9.27
N ALA A 57 -21.31 -22.03 -8.42
CA ALA A 57 -20.35 -23.12 -8.28
C ALA A 57 -20.19 -23.95 -9.57
N ALA A 58 -21.28 -24.15 -10.33
CA ALA A 58 -21.25 -24.89 -11.59
C ALA A 58 -20.44 -24.19 -12.70
N GLN A 59 -20.34 -22.85 -12.68
CA GLN A 59 -19.56 -22.09 -13.67
C GLN A 59 -18.04 -22.30 -13.57
N PHE A 60 -17.58 -22.93 -12.49
CA PHE A 60 -16.17 -23.25 -12.27
C PHE A 60 -15.80 -24.67 -12.73
N GLU A 61 -16.73 -25.45 -13.29
CA GLU A 61 -16.41 -26.76 -13.88
C GLU A 61 -15.57 -26.64 -15.16
N PRO A 62 -14.55 -27.49 -15.34
CA PRO A 62 -13.75 -27.50 -16.56
C PRO A 62 -14.58 -28.06 -17.72
N ALA A 63 -14.75 -27.26 -18.79
CA ALA A 63 -15.41 -27.69 -20.02
C ALA A 63 -14.55 -28.64 -20.87
N ASP A 64 -15.20 -29.50 -21.66
CA ASP A 64 -14.59 -30.54 -22.50
C ASP A 64 -13.50 -30.01 -23.44
N SER A 65 -12.41 -30.78 -23.57
CA SER A 65 -11.10 -30.31 -24.04
C SER A 65 -10.93 -30.37 -25.57
N ASP A 66 -11.11 -29.22 -26.22
CA ASP A 66 -10.73 -28.99 -27.63
C ASP A 66 -9.19 -28.85 -27.77
N PRO A 67 -8.53 -29.58 -28.69
CA PRO A 67 -7.08 -29.52 -28.90
C PRO A 67 -6.54 -28.12 -29.24
N ASP A 68 -7.31 -27.26 -29.93
CA ASP A 68 -6.88 -25.87 -30.22
C ASP A 68 -6.89 -24.98 -28.97
N LYS A 69 -7.81 -25.22 -28.04
CA LYS A 69 -7.81 -24.58 -26.71
C LYS A 69 -6.62 -25.04 -25.87
N LEU A 70 -6.24 -26.32 -26.00
CA LEU A 70 -5.07 -26.87 -25.31
C LEU A 70 -3.77 -26.18 -25.76
N ARG A 71 -3.55 -26.03 -27.08
CA ARG A 71 -2.37 -25.33 -27.63
C ARG A 71 -2.30 -23.88 -27.15
N THR A 72 -3.42 -23.17 -27.21
CA THR A 72 -3.53 -21.78 -26.74
C THR A 72 -3.23 -21.67 -25.24
N LYS A 73 -3.69 -22.64 -24.43
CA LYS A 73 -3.45 -22.71 -22.98
C LYS A 73 -1.96 -22.86 -22.66
N TRP A 74 -1.26 -23.71 -23.40
CA TRP A 74 0.20 -23.88 -23.26
C TRP A 74 0.97 -22.63 -23.71
N MET A 75 0.53 -21.96 -24.78
CA MET A 75 1.14 -20.70 -25.23
C MET A 75 1.01 -19.60 -24.17
N VAL A 76 -0.19 -19.41 -23.59
CA VAL A 76 -0.42 -18.40 -22.54
C VAL A 76 0.38 -18.73 -21.27
N ARG A 77 0.43 -20.00 -20.86
CA ARG A 77 1.28 -20.43 -19.74
C ARG A 77 2.76 -20.17 -20.02
N GLY A 78 3.23 -20.46 -21.23
CA GLY A 78 4.61 -20.18 -21.66
C GLY A 78 4.93 -18.68 -21.62
N ALA A 79 4.02 -17.84 -22.10
CA ALA A 79 4.17 -16.38 -22.04
C ALA A 79 4.30 -15.88 -20.59
N PHE A 80 3.52 -16.43 -19.65
CA PHE A 80 3.65 -16.09 -18.23
C PHE A 80 4.98 -16.53 -17.62
N VAL A 81 5.54 -17.68 -18.04
CA VAL A 81 6.87 -18.12 -17.56
C VAL A 81 7.94 -17.14 -18.05
N VAL A 82 7.89 -16.72 -19.30
CA VAL A 82 8.81 -15.71 -19.85
C VAL A 82 8.63 -14.36 -19.13
N ALA A 83 7.38 -13.94 -18.89
CA ALA A 83 7.07 -12.69 -18.20
C ALA A 83 7.31 -12.75 -16.69
N ALA A 84 7.54 -13.93 -16.09
CA ALA A 84 7.71 -14.07 -14.64
C ALA A 84 8.92 -13.29 -14.12
N VAL A 85 10.04 -13.32 -14.85
CA VAL A 85 11.28 -12.61 -14.48
C VAL A 85 11.08 -11.10 -14.44
N PRO A 86 10.64 -10.42 -15.52
CA PRO A 86 10.46 -8.97 -15.48
C PRO A 86 9.39 -8.54 -14.46
N VAL A 87 8.32 -9.33 -14.29
CA VAL A 87 7.30 -9.05 -13.27
C VAL A 87 7.88 -9.18 -11.85
N ALA A 88 8.66 -10.22 -11.58
CA ALA A 88 9.29 -10.40 -10.28
C ALA A 88 10.28 -9.26 -9.97
N LEU A 89 11.08 -8.85 -10.95
CA LEU A 89 11.99 -7.70 -10.81
C LEU A 89 11.23 -6.40 -10.56
N PHE A 90 10.11 -6.18 -11.24
CA PHE A 90 9.24 -5.04 -11.00
C PHE A 90 8.70 -5.00 -9.56
N PHE A 91 8.17 -6.12 -9.05
CA PHE A 91 7.72 -6.20 -7.65
C PHE A 91 8.87 -6.06 -6.66
N LEU A 92 10.06 -6.59 -6.97
CA LEU A 92 11.26 -6.39 -6.16
C LEU A 92 11.61 -4.90 -6.06
N MET A 93 11.59 -4.16 -7.17
CA MET A 93 11.84 -2.71 -7.17
C MET A 93 10.83 -1.95 -6.30
N LEU A 94 9.55 -2.33 -6.34
CA LEU A 94 8.54 -1.75 -5.47
C LEU A 94 8.83 -2.04 -3.98
N ILE A 95 9.22 -3.27 -3.65
CA ILE A 95 9.57 -3.65 -2.27
C ILE A 95 10.81 -2.88 -1.79
N VAL A 96 11.85 -2.79 -2.61
CA VAL A 96 13.05 -2.00 -2.29
C VAL A 96 12.67 -0.54 -2.04
N THR A 97 11.78 0.02 -2.86
CA THR A 97 11.27 1.39 -2.67
C THR A 97 10.50 1.54 -1.35
N ALA A 98 9.74 0.53 -0.93
CA ALA A 98 9.05 0.55 0.36
C ALA A 98 10.05 0.53 1.53
N VAL A 99 11.12 -0.27 1.42
CA VAL A 99 12.18 -0.35 2.43
C VAL A 99 12.95 0.97 2.52
N THR A 100 13.27 1.60 1.39
CA THR A 100 13.95 2.90 1.40
C THR A 100 13.08 3.98 2.03
N LEU A 101 11.79 4.05 1.70
CA LEU A 101 10.85 4.98 2.35
C LEU A 101 10.79 4.78 3.87
N MET A 102 10.80 3.52 4.32
CA MET A 102 10.83 3.19 5.74
C MET A 102 12.14 3.64 6.42
N ALA A 103 13.28 3.40 5.77
CA ALA A 103 14.58 3.86 6.27
C ALA A 103 14.63 5.39 6.37
N PHE A 104 14.12 6.12 5.37
CA PHE A 104 14.02 7.58 5.43
C PHE A 104 13.14 8.06 6.59
N ALA A 105 11.96 7.43 6.80
CA ALA A 105 11.09 7.77 7.91
C ALA A 105 11.80 7.59 9.27
N MET A 106 12.53 6.48 9.43
CA MET A 106 13.33 6.22 10.64
C MET A 106 14.47 7.23 10.81
N SER A 107 15.20 7.57 9.75
CA SER A 107 16.28 8.56 9.79
C SER A 107 15.79 9.94 10.22
N PHE A 108 14.65 10.41 9.69
CA PHE A 108 14.06 11.68 10.12
C PHE A 108 13.51 11.63 11.54
N GLY A 109 12.97 10.49 11.97
CA GLY A 109 12.57 10.27 13.35
C GLY A 109 13.75 10.34 14.31
N ALA A 110 14.87 9.69 13.97
CA ALA A 110 16.11 9.75 14.73
C ALA A 110 16.66 11.19 14.76
N LEU A 111 16.71 11.89 13.62
CA LEU A 111 17.14 13.28 13.54
C LEU A 111 16.32 14.18 14.48
N ALA A 112 15.00 14.01 14.52
CA ALA A 112 14.14 14.76 15.42
C ALA A 112 14.50 14.54 16.89
N VAL A 113 14.70 13.29 17.30
CA VAL A 113 15.11 12.94 18.67
C VAL A 113 16.46 13.57 19.01
N ILE A 114 17.42 13.49 18.10
CA ILE A 114 18.76 14.04 18.30
C ILE A 114 18.71 15.56 18.46
N LEU A 115 17.90 16.25 17.63
CA LEU A 115 17.71 17.70 17.71
C LEU A 115 16.99 18.14 18.99
N PHE A 116 16.02 17.37 19.48
CA PHE A 116 15.35 17.68 20.75
C PHE A 116 16.22 17.43 21.98
N ALA A 117 17.09 16.42 21.91
CA ALA A 117 17.96 16.04 23.02
C ALA A 117 19.28 16.82 23.03
N ASP A 118 19.53 17.67 22.04
CA ASP A 118 20.79 18.40 21.84
C ASP A 118 22.03 17.49 21.84
N ILE A 119 21.87 16.26 21.32
CA ILE A 119 22.94 15.26 21.28
C ILE A 119 23.71 15.47 19.98
N ASN A 120 25.03 15.69 20.05
CA ASN A 120 25.85 15.75 18.84
C ASN A 120 26.74 14.52 18.69
N VAL A 121 26.22 13.48 18.04
CA VAL A 121 26.97 12.23 17.78
C VAL A 121 28.00 12.49 16.68
N TYR A 122 29.29 12.36 17.00
CA TYR A 122 30.42 12.53 16.06
C TYR A 122 30.45 13.87 15.29
N SER A 123 29.90 14.95 15.85
CA SER A 123 29.79 16.24 15.15
C SER A 123 29.01 16.16 13.83
N LEU A 124 28.09 15.18 13.71
CA LEU A 124 27.31 14.95 12.50
C LEU A 124 26.30 16.09 12.26
N ILE A 125 25.80 16.71 13.33
CA ILE A 125 24.87 17.82 13.23
C ILE A 125 25.66 19.13 13.27
N PRO A 126 25.49 20.01 12.26
CA PRO A 126 26.10 21.33 12.28
C PRO A 126 25.69 22.12 13.54
N PRO A 127 26.62 22.87 14.16
CA PRO A 127 26.31 23.61 15.37
C PRO A 127 25.22 24.64 15.10
N MET A 128 24.22 24.72 15.97
CA MET A 128 23.16 25.71 15.91
C MET A 128 22.59 25.95 17.32
N PRO A 129 21.98 27.11 17.61
CA PRO A 129 21.29 27.33 18.87
C PRO A 129 20.17 26.31 19.10
N TYR A 130 20.02 25.85 20.34
CA TYR A 130 19.04 24.83 20.72
C TYR A 130 17.62 25.12 20.19
N TRP A 131 17.13 26.36 20.36
CA TRP A 131 15.77 26.71 19.94
C TRP A 131 15.55 26.60 18.43
N ASN A 132 16.57 26.87 17.63
CA ASN A 132 16.53 26.70 16.18
C ASN A 132 16.54 25.21 15.84
N GLY A 133 17.40 24.42 16.50
CA GLY A 133 17.43 22.97 16.40
C GLY A 133 16.10 22.33 16.75
N ALA A 134 15.45 22.77 17.83
CA ALA A 134 14.15 22.27 18.27
C ALA A 134 13.05 22.52 17.22
N VAL A 135 13.02 23.70 16.58
CA VAL A 135 12.05 23.99 15.51
C VAL A 135 12.28 23.11 14.28
N PHE A 136 13.55 22.90 13.88
CA PHE A 136 13.89 21.93 12.83
C PHE A 136 13.59 20.48 13.24
N GLY A 137 13.68 20.16 14.53
CA GLY A 137 13.28 18.88 15.11
C GLY A 137 11.79 18.61 14.95
N ILE A 138 10.94 19.62 15.15
CA ILE A 138 9.49 19.52 14.88
C ILE A 138 9.24 19.25 13.39
N ALA A 139 9.96 19.94 12.50
CA ALA A 139 9.86 19.70 11.06
C ALA A 139 10.28 18.28 10.68
N ALA A 140 11.40 17.80 11.22
CA ALA A 140 11.89 16.43 11.00
C ALA A 140 10.91 15.37 11.55
N ALA A 141 10.33 15.58 12.74
CA ALA A 141 9.33 14.68 13.31
C ALA A 141 8.06 14.63 12.45
N ALA A 142 7.57 15.79 12.00
CA ALA A 142 6.41 15.87 11.12
C ALA A 142 6.67 15.17 9.78
N LEU A 143 7.87 15.35 9.21
CA LEU A 143 8.29 14.67 7.98
C LEU A 143 8.38 13.15 8.18
N ALA A 144 8.90 12.68 9.32
CA ALA A 144 8.96 11.26 9.65
C ALA A 144 7.56 10.64 9.70
N VAL A 145 6.58 11.33 10.31
CA VAL A 145 5.18 10.89 10.33
C VAL A 145 4.58 10.88 8.91
N LEU A 146 4.84 11.90 8.10
CA LEU A 146 4.37 11.97 6.72
C LEU A 146 4.89 10.78 5.89
N LEU A 147 6.19 10.49 6.00
CA LEU A 147 6.83 9.36 5.32
C LEU A 147 6.30 8.02 5.83
N ALA A 148 6.06 7.87 7.14
CA ALA A 148 5.49 6.66 7.71
C ALA A 148 4.06 6.40 7.20
N VAL A 149 3.21 7.43 7.14
CA VAL A 149 1.86 7.34 6.55
C VAL A 149 1.95 6.97 5.07
N GLY A 150 2.87 7.59 4.33
CA GLY A 150 3.16 7.24 2.93
C GLY A 150 3.57 5.77 2.77
N CYS A 151 4.43 5.26 3.65
CA CYS A 151 4.86 3.86 3.64
C CYS A 151 3.70 2.89 3.87
N VAL A 152 2.81 3.18 4.84
CA VAL A 152 1.62 2.35 5.10
C VAL A 152 0.73 2.27 3.87
N TYR A 153 0.47 3.41 3.22
CA TYR A 153 -0.34 3.46 2.01
C TYR A 153 0.34 2.74 0.84
N TYR A 154 1.67 2.92 0.69
CA TYR A 154 2.45 2.30 -0.37
C TYR A 154 2.50 0.77 -0.25
N VAL A 155 2.65 0.22 0.96
CA VAL A 155 2.56 -1.23 1.19
C VAL A 155 1.16 -1.75 0.88
N ALA A 156 0.11 -1.01 1.24
CA ALA A 156 -1.26 -1.38 0.86
C ALA A 156 -1.46 -1.38 -0.66
N PHE A 157 -0.83 -0.43 -1.36
CA PHE A 157 -0.79 -0.39 -2.83
C PHE A 157 -0.10 -1.60 -3.44
N ILE A 158 1.11 -1.96 -2.98
CA ILE A 158 1.82 -3.14 -3.48
C ILE A 158 0.97 -4.41 -3.28
N ARG A 159 0.34 -4.56 -2.11
CA ARG A 159 -0.53 -5.71 -1.83
C ARG A 159 -1.72 -5.78 -2.77
N GLN A 160 -2.39 -4.65 -3.02
CA GLN A 160 -3.53 -4.60 -3.94
C GLN A 160 -3.10 -4.90 -5.38
N LEU A 161 -1.97 -4.33 -5.80
CA LEU A 161 -1.41 -4.54 -7.13
C LEU A 161 -1.04 -6.01 -7.37
N ALA A 162 -0.44 -6.66 -6.38
CA ALA A 162 -0.13 -8.09 -6.44
C ALA A 162 -1.41 -8.95 -6.60
N ARG A 163 -2.48 -8.62 -5.86
CA ARG A 163 -3.79 -9.30 -6.00
C ARG A 163 -4.41 -9.07 -7.37
N ALA A 164 -4.42 -7.83 -7.85
CA ALA A 164 -4.94 -7.50 -9.18
C ALA A 164 -4.15 -8.22 -10.29
N TYR A 165 -2.83 -8.32 -10.16
CA TYR A 165 -1.99 -9.08 -11.08
C TYR A 165 -2.29 -10.59 -11.02
N GLY A 166 -2.43 -11.18 -9.83
CA GLY A 166 -2.84 -12.57 -9.67
C GLY A 166 -4.18 -12.87 -10.35
N ARG A 167 -5.15 -11.96 -10.20
CA ARG A 167 -6.45 -12.04 -10.88
C ARG A 167 -6.36 -11.94 -12.39
N LEU A 168 -5.56 -11.01 -12.91
CA LEU A 168 -5.31 -10.92 -14.35
C LEU A 168 -4.76 -12.23 -14.90
N ARG A 169 -3.79 -12.83 -14.19
CA ARG A 169 -3.21 -14.14 -14.57
C ARG A 169 -4.26 -15.24 -14.54
N HIS A 170 -5.08 -15.31 -13.49
CA HIS A 170 -6.16 -16.31 -13.39
C HIS A 170 -7.17 -16.15 -14.53
N ASN A 171 -7.66 -14.93 -14.77
CA ASN A 171 -8.66 -14.64 -15.81
C ASN A 171 -8.16 -14.94 -17.23
N LEU A 172 -6.87 -14.70 -17.50
CA LEU A 172 -6.26 -15.05 -18.78
C LEU A 172 -6.11 -16.57 -18.98
N ILE A 173 -5.94 -17.34 -17.89
CA ILE A 173 -5.93 -18.80 -17.96
C ILE A 173 -7.36 -19.34 -18.08
N ALA A 174 -8.32 -18.71 -17.40
CA ALA A 174 -9.73 -19.07 -17.42
C ALA A 174 -10.36 -18.82 -18.81
N SER A 175 -10.10 -17.67 -19.42
CA SER A 175 -10.61 -17.31 -20.75
C SER A 175 -10.18 -18.32 -21.83
N VAL A 176 -8.96 -18.85 -21.73
CA VAL A 176 -8.44 -19.86 -22.66
C VAL A 176 -8.94 -21.27 -22.29
N SER A 177 -9.24 -21.53 -21.02
CA SER A 177 -9.78 -22.82 -20.56
C SER A 177 -11.31 -22.92 -20.73
N GLY A 178 -11.97 -21.85 -21.17
CA GLY A 178 -13.43 -21.81 -21.29
C GLY A 178 -14.18 -21.77 -19.96
N THR A 179 -13.49 -21.45 -18.86
CA THR A 179 -14.08 -21.30 -17.52
C THR A 179 -14.46 -19.83 -17.28
N ALA A 180 -15.43 -19.58 -16.41
CA ALA A 180 -15.89 -18.21 -16.15
C ALA A 180 -14.75 -17.33 -15.58
N PRO A 181 -14.59 -16.08 -16.07
CA PRO A 181 -13.62 -15.14 -15.51
C PRO A 181 -14.10 -14.57 -14.18
N LEU A 182 -13.16 -14.33 -13.25
CA LEU A 182 -13.43 -13.65 -11.99
C LEU A 182 -13.55 -12.13 -12.22
N PRO A 183 -14.31 -11.39 -11.39
CA PRO A 183 -14.43 -9.94 -11.51
C PRO A 183 -13.06 -9.25 -11.38
N TYR A 184 -12.85 -8.21 -12.19
CA TYR A 184 -11.58 -7.46 -12.17
C TYR A 184 -11.43 -6.69 -10.86
N LEU A 185 -10.24 -6.82 -10.25
CA LEU A 185 -9.89 -6.04 -9.07
C LEU A 185 -9.34 -4.67 -9.45
N ALA A 186 -9.70 -3.66 -8.67
CA ALA A 186 -9.15 -2.32 -8.81
C ALA A 186 -7.65 -2.29 -8.48
N VAL A 187 -6.89 -1.47 -9.22
CA VAL A 187 -5.45 -1.28 -9.04
C VAL A 187 -5.14 -0.33 -7.86
N HIS A 188 -6.10 0.49 -7.44
CA HIS A 188 -5.94 1.40 -6.31
C HIS A 188 -6.20 0.68 -4.97
N PRO A 189 -5.51 1.06 -3.87
CA PRO A 189 -5.67 0.39 -2.57
C PRO A 189 -7.10 0.53 -2.05
N GLN A 190 -7.74 -0.60 -1.74
CA GLN A 190 -9.07 -0.61 -1.13
C GLN A 190 -8.96 -0.69 0.39
N LEU A 191 -8.65 0.46 1.00
CA LEU A 191 -8.62 0.61 2.44
C LEU A 191 -10.04 0.89 2.97
N GLY A 192 -10.38 0.35 4.14
CA GLY A 192 -11.65 0.67 4.80
C GLY A 192 -11.80 2.17 5.01
N GLY A 193 -13.01 2.72 4.80
CA GLY A 193 -13.23 4.18 4.75
C GLY A 193 -12.73 4.94 5.99
N LYS A 194 -12.84 4.34 7.19
CA LYS A 194 -12.30 4.91 8.43
C LYS A 194 -10.77 5.03 8.40
N ILE A 195 -10.07 4.00 7.93
CA ILE A 195 -8.60 3.96 7.85
C ILE A 195 -8.12 4.98 6.80
N ASN A 196 -8.75 5.00 5.62
CA ASN A 196 -8.38 5.92 4.55
C ASN A 196 -8.51 7.39 4.99
N ARG A 197 -9.62 7.74 5.66
CA ARG A 197 -9.83 9.09 6.20
C ARG A 197 -8.78 9.46 7.25
N ARG A 198 -8.41 8.54 8.15
CA ARG A 198 -7.37 8.77 9.16
C ARG A 198 -6.00 8.98 8.54
N LEU A 199 -5.60 8.15 7.58
CA LEU A 199 -4.32 8.29 6.87
C LEU A 199 -4.26 9.61 6.11
N ARG A 200 -5.34 9.99 5.40
CA ARG A 200 -5.42 11.27 4.69
C ARG A 200 -5.31 12.47 5.64
N LEU A 201 -6.03 12.44 6.76
CA LEU A 201 -5.95 13.49 7.77
C LEU A 201 -4.54 13.59 8.35
N ALA A 202 -3.94 12.46 8.74
CA ALA A 202 -2.58 12.42 9.27
C ALA A 202 -1.55 12.95 8.26
N ALA A 203 -1.67 12.57 6.98
CA ALA A 203 -0.80 13.08 5.92
C ALA A 203 -0.95 14.60 5.73
N LEU A 204 -2.18 15.12 5.69
CA LEU A 204 -2.40 16.57 5.52
C LEU A 204 -1.89 17.37 6.72
N LEU A 205 -2.16 16.91 7.95
CA LEU A 205 -1.71 17.58 9.17
C LEU A 205 -0.19 17.54 9.30
N SER A 206 0.44 16.38 9.07
CA SER A 206 1.90 16.25 9.12
C SER A 206 2.59 17.07 8.02
N PHE A 207 2.04 17.10 6.81
CA PHE A 207 2.53 17.95 5.73
C PHE A 207 2.46 19.43 6.09
N ALA A 208 1.30 19.91 6.56
CA ALA A 208 1.12 21.30 6.97
C ALA A 208 2.06 21.66 8.12
N LEU A 209 2.17 20.81 9.14
CA LEU A 209 3.06 21.02 10.27
C LEU A 209 4.53 21.06 9.83
N CYS A 210 4.96 20.15 8.96
CA CYS A 210 6.31 20.11 8.41
C CYS A 210 6.63 21.40 7.63
N ALA A 211 5.72 21.84 6.75
CA ALA A 211 5.94 23.04 5.95
C ALA A 211 6.02 24.31 6.82
N ILE A 212 5.08 24.45 7.77
CA ILE A 212 5.04 25.62 8.67
C ILE A 212 6.28 25.65 9.58
N SER A 213 6.63 24.53 10.20
CA SER A 213 7.80 24.47 11.09
C SER A 213 9.11 24.67 10.34
N MET A 214 9.25 24.17 9.11
CA MET A 214 10.44 24.41 8.29
C MET A 214 10.61 25.91 7.97
N LEU A 215 9.53 26.57 7.55
CA LEU A 215 9.55 28.01 7.28
C LEU A 215 9.85 28.81 8.55
N LEU A 216 9.22 28.44 9.67
CA LEU A 216 9.46 29.07 10.97
C LEU A 216 10.92 28.90 11.41
N GLY A 217 11.50 27.71 11.23
CA GLY A 217 12.89 27.42 11.55
C GLY A 217 13.86 28.30 10.78
N ILE A 218 13.61 28.50 9.48
CA ILE A 218 14.39 29.42 8.63
C ILE A 218 14.24 30.86 9.13
N ILE A 219 13.02 31.33 9.42
CA ILE A 219 12.79 32.69 9.91
C ILE A 219 13.51 32.93 11.24
N VAL A 220 13.39 31.99 12.18
CA VAL A 220 14.06 32.07 13.48
C VAL A 220 15.58 32.02 13.30
N ALA A 221 16.11 31.25 12.35
CA ALA A 221 17.53 31.23 12.01
C ALA A 221 18.04 32.59 11.51
N VAL A 222 17.32 33.19 10.57
CA VAL A 222 17.65 34.53 10.05
C VAL A 222 17.59 35.58 11.15
N LEU A 223 16.54 35.58 11.98
CA LEU A 223 16.40 36.54 13.08
C LEU A 223 17.48 36.36 14.16
N SER A 224 17.87 35.12 14.45
CA SER A 224 18.89 34.81 15.47
C SER A 224 20.31 35.22 15.06
N THR A 225 20.60 35.24 13.76
CA THR A 225 21.93 35.56 13.21
C THR A 225 22.00 36.97 12.64
N GLY A 226 20.86 37.59 12.35
CA GLY A 226 20.77 38.89 11.69
C GLY A 226 21.12 38.84 10.20
N THR A 227 21.34 37.67 9.61
CA THR A 227 21.72 37.49 8.21
C THR A 227 20.87 36.42 7.54
N ILE A 228 20.64 36.55 6.23
CA ILE A 228 19.92 35.52 5.45
C ILE A 228 20.77 34.25 5.36
N GLU A 229 22.09 34.41 5.32
CA GLU A 229 23.07 33.32 5.26
C GLU A 229 23.45 32.79 6.65
N PHE A 230 22.45 32.42 7.45
CA PHE A 230 22.61 31.97 8.84
C PHE A 230 23.57 30.77 8.97
N TRP A 231 23.66 29.92 7.95
CA TRP A 231 24.57 28.76 7.91
C TRP A 231 26.05 29.17 7.90
N HIS A 232 26.39 30.33 7.32
CA HIS A 232 27.74 30.88 7.41
C HIS A 232 28.01 31.49 8.79
N ALA A 233 27.03 32.18 9.37
CA ALA A 233 27.14 32.72 10.73
C ALA A 233 27.35 31.62 11.79
N TRP A 234 26.80 30.43 11.57
CA TRP A 234 26.99 29.25 12.42
C TRP A 234 28.15 28.35 12.01
N ASN A 235 28.96 28.73 11.01
CA ASN A 235 30.12 27.96 10.56
C ASN A 235 29.79 26.52 10.12
N TRP A 236 28.61 26.26 9.55
CA TRP A 236 28.20 24.91 9.13
C TRP A 236 29.16 24.25 8.13
N PHE A 237 29.87 25.08 7.34
CA PHE A 237 30.77 24.63 6.28
C PHE A 237 32.23 25.02 6.53
N ALA A 238 32.55 25.64 7.67
CA ALA A 238 33.93 25.95 8.00
C ALA A 238 34.64 24.63 8.32
N MET A 239 35.49 24.15 7.40
CA MET A 239 36.35 23.02 7.67
C MET A 239 37.13 23.31 8.96
N VAL A 240 37.05 22.39 9.92
CA VAL A 240 37.98 22.36 11.05
C VAL A 240 39.38 22.22 10.45
N MET A 241 40.07 23.35 10.24
CA MET A 241 41.52 23.34 10.09
C MET A 241 42.08 22.93 11.47
N VAL A 242 42.16 21.63 11.69
CA VAL A 242 42.98 21.06 12.74
C VAL A 242 44.41 21.50 12.43
N ARG A 243 44.94 22.38 13.26
CA ARG A 243 46.35 22.76 13.28
C ARG A 243 47.05 22.00 14.40
#